data_AF-A0A6P0YH27-F1
#
_entry.id   AF-A0A6P0YH27-F1
#
_cell.length_a   1.000
_cell.length_b   1.000
_cell.length_c   1.000
_cell.angle_alpha   90.00
_cell.angle_beta   90.00
_cell.angle_gamma   90.00
#
_symmetry.space_group_name_H-M   'P 1'
#
loop_
_entity.id
_entity.type
_entity.pdbx_description
1 polymer ?
#
loop_
_entity_poly.entity_id
_entity_poly.type
_entity_poly.pdbx_seq_one_letter_code
_entity_poly.pdbx_strand_id
1 'polypeptide(L)' 'MPLPDQERILRGLKLLKTDRTMIDIKPLKGRPEWRLRVGKYRVLFIEDQENLAYIVTVIGPRGDVYK' A
#
# COMPACT_ATOMS: atom_id res chain seq x y z
N MET A 1 10.75 -9.62 -6.45
CA MET A 1 9.95 -8.62 -7.20
C MET A 1 10.85 -7.95 -8.24
N PRO A 2 10.46 -7.91 -9.53
CA PRO A 2 11.23 -7.23 -10.59
C PRO A 2 11.40 -5.72 -10.36
N LEU A 3 12.48 -5.13 -10.85
CA LEU A 3 12.78 -3.70 -10.70
C LEU A 3 11.64 -2.77 -11.17
N PRO A 4 11.01 -2.98 -12.35
CA PRO A 4 9.90 -2.12 -12.78
C PRO A 4 8.70 -2.13 -11.81
N ASP A 5 8.49 -3.24 -11.10
CA ASP A 5 7.42 -3.34 -10.12
C ASP A 5 7.79 -2.60 -8.82
N GLN A 6 9.07 -2.65 -8.41
CA GLN A 6 9.56 -1.87 -7.28
C GLN A 6 9.39 -0.36 -7.53
N GLU A 7 9.74 0.12 -8.72
CA GLU A 7 9.57 1.52 -9.10
C GLU A 7 8.10 1.96 -9.08
N ARG A 8 7.19 1.11 -9.57
CA ARG A 8 5.74 1.38 -9.51
C ARG A 8 5.24 1.48 -8.07
N ILE A 9 5.74 0.62 -7.18
CA ILE A 9 5.38 0.66 -5.75
C ILE A 9 5.90 1.95 -5.11
N LEU A 10 7.15 2.33 -5.37
CA LEU A 10 7.71 3.60 -4.88
C LEU A 10 6.91 4.80 -5.37
N ARG A 11 6.47 4.82 -6.64
CA ARG A 11 5.58 5.86 -7.16
C ARG A 11 4.23 5.86 -6.44
N GLY A 12 3.62 4.70 -6.22
CA GLY A 12 2.37 4.58 -5.47
C GLY A 12 2.48 5.08 -4.03
N LEU A 13 3.59 4.79 -3.34
CA LEU A 13 3.85 5.28 -1.98
C LEU A 13 4.10 6.80 -1.94
N LYS A 14 4.77 7.36 -2.94
CA LYS A 14 4.91 8.82 -3.07
C LYS A 14 3.55 9.48 -3.26
N LEU A 15 2.72 8.94 -4.14
CA LEU A 15 1.35 9.44 -4.36
C LEU A 15 0.49 9.28 -3.10
N LEU A 16 0.65 8.22 -2.32
CA LEU A 16 -0.07 8.06 -1.05
C LEU A 16 0.17 9.23 -0.09
N LYS A 17 1.37 9.82 -0.13
CA LYS A 17 1.71 11.00 0.69
C LYS A 17 1.20 12.32 0.10
N THR A 18 0.99 12.42 -1.21
CA THR A 18 0.71 13.69 -1.89
C THR A 18 -0.72 13.82 -2.39
N ASP A 19 -1.27 12.77 -2.99
CA ASP A 19 -2.62 12.75 -3.55
C ASP A 19 -3.20 11.33 -3.57
N ARG A 20 -4.11 11.07 -2.63
CA ARG A 20 -4.79 9.77 -2.47
C ARG A 20 -5.80 9.48 -3.59
N THR A 21 -6.24 10.48 -4.34
CA THR A 21 -7.25 10.30 -5.42
C THR A 21 -6.66 9.61 -6.65
N MET A 22 -5.33 9.65 -6.79
CA MET A 22 -4.58 9.08 -7.92
C MET A 22 -4.21 7.60 -7.73
N ILE A 23 -4.61 6.97 -6.62
CA ILE A 23 -4.21 5.61 -6.26
C ILE A 23 -5.40 4.75 -5.81
N ASP A 24 -5.36 3.44 -6.11
CA ASP A 24 -6.38 2.46 -5.67
C ASP A 24 -6.08 2.01 -4.24
N ILE A 25 -6.64 2.74 -3.27
CA ILE A 25 -6.62 2.36 -1.84
C ILE A 25 -8.01 1.97 -1.35
N LYS A 26 -8.08 0.93 -0.51
CA LYS A 26 -9.32 0.55 0.21
C LYS A 26 -9.00 0.04 1.62
N PRO A 27 -9.83 0.31 2.63
CA PRO A 27 -9.68 -0.33 3.93
C PRO A 27 -9.91 -1.84 3.82
N LEU A 28 -9.21 -2.64 4.62
CA LEU A 28 -9.51 -4.06 4.75
C LEU A 28 -10.70 -4.28 5.68
N LYS A 29 -11.51 -5.31 5.41
CA LYS A 29 -12.64 -5.66 6.28
C LYS A 29 -12.12 -6.39 7.52
N GLY A 30 -12.45 -5.88 8.71
CA GLY A 30 -12.12 -6.53 9.98
C GLY A 30 -10.64 -6.43 10.37
N ARG A 31 -9.86 -5.56 9.73
CA ARG A 31 -8.46 -5.30 10.08
C ARG A 31 -8.16 -3.79 10.00
N PRO A 32 -7.18 -3.27 10.76
CA PRO A 32 -6.84 -1.85 10.76
C PRO A 32 -6.13 -1.40 9.48
N GLU A 33 -5.58 -2.32 8.68
CA GLU A 33 -4.80 -1.95 7.50
C GLU A 33 -5.67 -1.48 6.33
N TRP A 34 -5.10 -0.56 5.57
CA TRP A 34 -5.50 -0.20 4.22
C TRP A 34 -4.70 -0.99 3.21
N ARG A 35 -5.27 -1.16 2.01
CA ARG A 35 -4.62 -1.83 0.89
C ARG A 35 -4.47 -0.87 -0.29
N LEU A 36 -3.24 -0.57 -0.64
CA LEU A 36 -2.86 0.03 -1.93
C LEU A 36 -2.65 -1.08 -2.98
N ARG A 37 -3.33 -1.00 -4.13
CA ARG A 37 -3.11 -1.88 -5.27
C ARG A 37 -2.10 -1.26 -6.25
N VAL A 38 -1.03 -2.00 -6.54
CA VAL A 38 -0.04 -1.63 -7.57
C VAL A 38 0.14 -2.83 -8.51
N GLY A 39 -0.60 -2.82 -9.63
CA GLY A 39 -0.64 -3.94 -10.57
C GLY A 39 -0.97 -5.27 -9.88
N LYS A 40 -0.05 -6.24 -9.94
CA LYS A 40 -0.19 -7.55 -9.28
C LYS A 40 0.17 -7.57 -7.79
N TYR A 41 0.76 -6.50 -7.25
CA TYR A 41 1.15 -6.37 -5.85
C TYR A 41 0.15 -5.59 -5.02
N ARG A 42 0.14 -5.87 -3.72
CA ARG A 42 -0.62 -5.16 -2.69
C ARG A 42 0.37 -4.66 -1.66
N VAL A 43 0.18 -3.43 -1.23
CA VAL A 43 0.86 -2.85 -0.08
C VAL A 43 -0.20 -2.68 1.01
N LEU A 44 0.01 -3.33 2.15
CA LEU A 44 -0.79 -3.10 3.34
C LEU A 44 -0.10 -2.05 4.21
N PHE A 45 -0.88 -1.11 4.71
CA PHE A 45 -0.35 -0.07 5.56
C PHE A 45 -1.38 0.39 6.59
N ILE A 46 -0.90 0.97 7.69
CA ILE A 46 -1.70 1.65 8.69
C ILE A 46 -1.36 3.14 8.62
N GLU A 47 -2.36 3.99 8.80
CA GLU A 47 -2.16 5.43 8.96
C GLU A 47 -2.02 5.74 10.45
N ASP A 48 -0.82 6.17 10.84
CA ASP A 48 -0.52 6.65 12.17
C ASP A 48 -0.65 8.17 12.18
N GLN A 49 -1.79 8.64 12.68
CA GLN A 49 -2.13 10.06 12.70
C GLN A 49 -1.34 10.84 13.76
N GLU A 50 -0.91 10.17 14.84
CA GLU A 50 -0.13 10.82 15.91
C GLU A 50 1.27 11.18 15.41
N ASN A 51 1.89 10.24 14.68
CA ASN A 51 3.24 10.42 14.13
C ASN A 51 3.26 10.95 12.69
N LEU A 52 2.10 11.29 12.12
CA LEU A 52 1.93 11.74 10.73
C LEU A 52 2.61 10.80 9.72
N ALA A 53 2.47 9.50 9.93
CA ALA A 53 3.21 8.47 9.22
C ALA A 53 2.28 7.41 8.61
N TYR A 54 2.75 6.79 7.53
CA TYR A 54 2.16 5.56 7.01
C TYR A 54 3.10 4.40 7.34
N ILE A 55 2.61 3.42 8.09
CA ILE A 55 3.37 2.23 8.48
C ILE A 55 3.04 1.11 7.50
N VAL A 56 3.98 0.79 6.62
CA VAL A 56 3.81 -0.34 5.68
C VAL A 56 4.08 -1.64 6.43
N THR A 57 3.07 -2.51 6.50
CA THR A 57 3.15 -3.79 7.22
C THR A 57 3.53 -4.94 6.29
N VAL A 58 3.03 -4.93 5.04
CA VAL A 58 3.27 -6.00 4.07
C VAL A 58 3.36 -5.44 2.65
N ILE A 59 4.29 -5.96 1.86
CA ILE A 59 4.33 -5.79 0.41
C ILE A 59 4.43 -7.16 -0.24
N GLY A 60 3.47 -7.53 -1.08
CA GLY A 60 3.49 -8.84 -1.73
C GLY A 60 2.49 -9.00 -2.87
N PRO A 61 2.54 -10.12 -3.60
CA PRO A 61 1.56 -10.45 -4.63
C PRO A 61 0.19 -10.74 -3.99
N ARG A 62 -0.89 -10.64 -4.78
CA ARG A 62 -2.29 -10.77 -4.32
C ARG A 62 -2.56 -11.91 -3.32
N GLY A 63 -2.01 -13.10 -3.57
CA GLY A 63 -2.32 -14.30 -2.79
C GLY A 63 -1.54 -14.42 -1.47
N ASP A 64 -0.39 -13.77 -1.35
CA ASP A 64 0.50 -13.97 -0.20
C ASP A 64 0.30 -12.92 0.89
N VAL A 65 -0.33 -11.79 0.56
CA VAL A 65 -0.53 -10.66 1.50
C VAL A 65 -1.67 -10.90 2.51
N TYR A 66 -2.47 -11.96 2.32
CA TYR A 66 -3.58 -12.31 3.23
C TYR A 66 -3.36 -13.62 4.01
N LYS A 67 -2.18 -14.23 3.88
CA LYS A 67 -1.83 -15.44 4.62
C LYS A 67 -1.23 -15.10 5.98
#